data_AF-A0A350RH39-F1
#
_entry.id   AF-A0A350RH39-F1
#
_cell.length_a   1.000
_cell.length_b   1.000
_cell.length_c   1.000
_cell.angle_alpha   90.00
_cell.angle_beta   90.00
_cell.angle_gamma   90.00
#
_symmetry.space_group_name_H-M   'P 1'
#
loop_
_entity.id
_entity.type
_entity.pdbx_description
1 polymer ?
#
loop_
_entity_poly.entity_id
_entity_poly.type
_entity_poly.pdbx_seq_one_letter_code
_entity_poly.pdbx_strand_id
1 'polypeptide(L)'
;VGLPPHITSSTGMDALTHAVESYIGNWASDYTNSHAEQAVKIILRDLEATYHDGSDMDRRQNLAMASHHAGLAFTRAMVGYVHAISHNLGGLYGVPHGLANAVILPLILDFCRQDCEVQLSKLAIVGGLGRNDESAKTLSVRFIDKIREMNRNMGIPTGIPQLQASDIPRLARQALAEAHPQYPVPRLMKQAECEDILQKLLIIGP
;
A
#
# COMPACT_ATOMS: atom_id res chain seq x y z
N VAL A 1 -22.59 -0.76 3.95
CA VAL A 1 -23.12 -1.52 2.79
C VAL A 1 -23.44 -0.53 1.69
N GLY A 2 -23.30 -0.88 0.41
CA GLY A 2 -23.66 0.01 -0.70
C GLY A 2 -22.56 0.98 -1.16
N LEU A 3 -21.30 0.80 -0.73
CA LEU A 3 -20.19 1.50 -1.36
C LEU A 3 -20.02 1.01 -2.80
N PRO A 4 -19.90 1.91 -3.79
CA PRO A 4 -19.58 1.53 -5.16
C PRO A 4 -18.28 0.71 -5.24
N PRO A 5 -18.10 -0.14 -6.28
CA PRO A 5 -16.90 -0.95 -6.44
C PRO A 5 -15.60 -0.15 -6.32
N HIS A 6 -15.49 1.00 -7.02
CA HIS A 6 -14.29 1.84 -6.99
C HIS A 6 -13.99 2.44 -5.60
N ILE A 7 -15.00 2.72 -4.78
CA ILE A 7 -14.79 3.14 -3.38
C ILE A 7 -14.32 1.94 -2.57
N THR A 8 -14.94 0.77 -2.76
CA THR A 8 -14.55 -0.46 -2.06
C THR A 8 -13.09 -0.82 -2.33
N SER A 9 -12.64 -0.79 -3.59
CA SER A 9 -11.24 -1.08 -3.94
C SER A 9 -10.28 -0.05 -3.38
N SER A 10 -10.53 1.25 -3.58
CA SER A 10 -9.64 2.31 -3.09
C SER A 10 -9.52 2.32 -1.57
N THR A 11 -10.62 2.22 -0.82
CA THR A 11 -10.55 2.17 0.66
C THR A 11 -9.99 0.86 1.20
N GLY A 12 -10.19 -0.26 0.48
CA GLY A 12 -9.61 -1.54 0.86
C GLY A 12 -8.09 -1.57 0.66
N MET A 13 -7.60 -1.00 -0.44
CA MET A 13 -6.17 -0.85 -0.70
C MET A 13 -5.51 0.17 0.24
N ASP A 14 -6.25 1.18 0.68
CA ASP A 14 -5.82 2.08 1.73
C ASP A 14 -5.57 1.33 3.06
N ALA A 15 -6.55 0.53 3.50
CA ALA A 15 -6.38 -0.34 4.66
C ALA A 15 -5.22 -1.34 4.51
N LEU A 16 -5.00 -1.88 3.30
CA LEU A 16 -3.85 -2.75 3.03
C LEU A 16 -2.54 -1.99 3.18
N THR A 17 -2.48 -0.78 2.64
CA THR A 17 -1.30 0.10 2.70
C THR A 17 -0.95 0.41 4.15
N HIS A 18 -1.94 0.81 4.97
CA HIS A 18 -1.76 1.01 6.41
C HIS A 18 -1.13 -0.21 7.08
N ALA A 19 -1.69 -1.40 6.86
CA ALA A 19 -1.19 -2.63 7.46
C ALA A 19 0.24 -2.93 7.01
N VAL A 20 0.52 -2.86 5.71
CA VAL A 20 1.83 -3.17 5.14
C VAL A 20 2.90 -2.18 5.60
N GLU A 21 2.66 -0.88 5.50
CA GLU A 21 3.66 0.13 5.90
C GLU A 21 3.96 0.07 7.39
N SER A 22 2.94 -0.12 8.23
CA SER A 22 3.12 -0.27 9.68
C SER A 22 3.89 -1.55 10.07
N TYR A 23 3.84 -2.59 9.22
CA TYR A 23 4.52 -3.87 9.45
C TYR A 23 5.99 -3.86 9.01
N ILE A 24 6.29 -3.24 7.87
CA ILE A 24 7.67 -3.17 7.35
C ILE A 24 8.48 -2.04 8.00
N GLY A 25 7.81 -1.12 8.69
CA GLY A 25 8.45 0.05 9.30
C GLY A 25 9.27 -0.27 10.55
N ASN A 26 10.24 0.60 10.85
CA ASN A 26 11.18 0.46 11.96
C ASN A 26 10.56 0.61 13.36
N TRP A 27 9.31 1.06 13.47
CA TRP A 27 8.57 1.15 14.75
C TRP A 27 7.57 0.01 14.92
N ALA A 28 7.64 -1.01 14.07
CA ALA A 28 6.88 -2.24 14.25
C ALA A 28 7.18 -2.89 15.61
N SER A 29 6.15 -3.47 16.20
CA SER A 29 6.18 -4.21 17.47
C SER A 29 5.33 -5.47 17.33
N ASP A 30 5.45 -6.43 18.25
CA ASP A 30 4.61 -7.64 18.21
C ASP A 30 3.11 -7.31 18.22
N TYR A 31 2.72 -6.26 18.96
CA TYR A 31 1.33 -5.77 18.98
C TYR A 31 0.87 -5.28 17.61
N THR A 32 1.62 -4.37 16.98
CA THR A 32 1.25 -3.81 15.67
C THR A 32 1.34 -4.86 14.57
N ASN A 33 2.31 -5.77 14.66
CA ASN A 33 2.50 -6.87 13.73
C ASN A 33 1.32 -7.82 13.73
N SER A 34 0.83 -8.22 14.91
CA SER A 34 -0.33 -9.12 15.00
C SER A 34 -1.58 -8.53 14.34
N HIS A 35 -1.78 -7.21 14.47
CA HIS A 35 -2.90 -6.51 13.85
C HIS A 35 -2.71 -6.32 12.34
N ALA A 36 -1.52 -5.94 11.89
CA ALA A 36 -1.22 -5.82 10.47
C ALA A 36 -1.35 -7.17 9.73
N GLU A 37 -0.87 -8.27 10.33
CA GLU A 37 -1.01 -9.61 9.77
C GLU A 37 -2.48 -10.02 9.63
N GLN A 38 -3.30 -9.75 10.66
CA GLN A 38 -4.74 -10.02 10.60
C GLN A 38 -5.43 -9.19 9.51
N ALA A 39 -5.06 -7.91 9.36
CA ALA A 39 -5.60 -7.05 8.31
C ALA A 39 -5.22 -7.55 6.91
N VAL A 40 -3.94 -7.85 6.67
CA VAL A 40 -3.43 -8.38 5.40
C VAL A 40 -4.14 -9.69 5.04
N LYS A 41 -4.24 -10.63 5.97
CA LYS A 41 -4.92 -11.91 5.77
C LYS A 41 -6.36 -11.75 5.30
N ILE A 42 -7.12 -10.87 5.96
CA ILE A 42 -8.52 -10.65 5.60
C ILE A 42 -8.63 -9.93 4.25
N ILE A 43 -7.84 -8.87 4.02
CA ILE A 43 -7.93 -8.06 2.80
C ILE A 43 -7.59 -8.90 1.57
N LEU A 44 -6.51 -9.67 1.61
CA LEU A 44 -6.13 -10.54 0.49
C LEU A 44 -7.18 -11.63 0.20
N ARG A 45 -7.96 -12.04 1.21
CA ARG A 45 -9.03 -13.04 1.05
C ARG A 45 -10.32 -12.45 0.51
N ASP A 46 -10.71 -11.26 0.96
CA ASP A 46 -12.10 -10.77 0.80
C ASP A 46 -12.25 -9.56 -0.13
N LEU A 47 -11.19 -8.76 -0.36
CA LEU A 47 -11.34 -7.46 -1.02
C LEU A 47 -11.79 -7.58 -2.47
N GLU A 48 -11.13 -8.41 -3.29
CA GLU A 48 -11.48 -8.59 -4.70
C GLU A 48 -12.91 -9.15 -4.86
N ALA A 49 -13.27 -10.13 -4.02
CA ALA A 49 -14.62 -10.68 -4.02
C ALA A 49 -15.67 -9.61 -3.66
N THR A 50 -15.40 -8.75 -2.67
CA THR A 50 -16.31 -7.66 -2.27
C THR A 50 -16.38 -6.54 -3.30
N TYR A 51 -15.31 -6.33 -4.08
CA TYR A 51 -15.31 -5.40 -5.20
C TYR A 51 -16.28 -5.86 -6.29
N HIS A 52 -16.28 -7.15 -6.63
CA HIS A 52 -17.19 -7.71 -7.65
C HIS A 52 -18.62 -7.90 -7.15
N ASP A 53 -18.79 -8.33 -5.89
CA ASP A 53 -20.08 -8.45 -5.23
C ASP A 53 -20.07 -7.71 -3.89
N GLY A 54 -20.51 -6.46 -3.94
CA GLY A 54 -20.59 -5.60 -2.77
C GLY A 54 -21.76 -5.92 -1.82
N SER A 55 -22.58 -6.92 -2.12
CA SER A 55 -23.76 -7.31 -1.32
C SER A 55 -23.46 -8.37 -0.25
N ASP A 56 -22.32 -9.06 -0.34
CA ASP A 56 -21.87 -10.03 0.65
C ASP A 56 -21.58 -9.35 2.00
N MET A 57 -22.51 -9.52 2.94
CA MET A 57 -22.47 -8.88 4.25
C MET A 57 -21.32 -9.39 5.12
N ASP A 58 -20.99 -10.68 5.03
CA ASP A 58 -19.94 -11.28 5.83
C ASP A 58 -18.58 -10.74 5.39
N ARG A 59 -18.33 -10.64 4.08
CA ARG A 59 -17.09 -10.04 3.57
C ARG A 59 -17.01 -8.54 3.86
N ARG A 60 -18.12 -7.82 3.78
CA ARG A 60 -18.18 -6.40 4.18
C ARG A 60 -17.79 -6.22 5.65
N GLN A 61 -18.31 -7.07 6.53
CA GLN A 61 -17.94 -7.07 7.94
C GLN A 61 -16.47 -7.42 8.15
N ASN A 62 -15.95 -8.43 7.44
CA ASN A 62 -14.55 -8.80 7.49
C ASN A 62 -13.64 -7.64 7.07
N LEU A 63 -13.93 -6.96 5.96
CA LEU A 63 -13.14 -5.82 5.52
C LEU A 63 -13.21 -4.63 6.48
N ALA A 64 -14.36 -4.39 7.11
CA ALA A 64 -14.46 -3.40 8.20
C ALA A 64 -13.56 -3.77 9.39
N MET A 65 -13.52 -5.04 9.78
CA MET A 65 -12.60 -5.53 10.82
C MET A 65 -11.13 -5.43 10.39
N ALA A 66 -10.83 -5.71 9.13
CA ALA A 66 -9.48 -5.57 8.59
C ALA A 66 -9.00 -4.11 8.63
N SER A 67 -9.86 -3.18 8.23
CA SER A 67 -9.60 -1.73 8.33
C SER A 67 -9.38 -1.31 9.78
N HIS A 68 -10.16 -1.84 10.73
CA HIS A 68 -9.96 -1.58 12.14
C HIS A 68 -8.60 -2.08 12.64
N HIS A 69 -8.21 -3.31 12.29
CA HIS A 69 -6.89 -3.86 12.64
C HIS A 69 -5.74 -3.08 12.01
N ALA A 70 -5.84 -2.71 10.73
CA ALA A 70 -4.87 -1.84 10.09
C ALA A 70 -4.73 -0.52 10.87
N GLY A 71 -5.86 0.06 11.28
CA GLY A 71 -5.93 1.24 12.16
C GLY A 71 -5.17 1.09 13.47
N LEU A 72 -5.38 -0.02 14.19
CA LEU A 72 -4.67 -0.31 15.44
C LEU A 72 -3.15 -0.43 15.24
N ALA A 73 -2.71 -0.96 14.11
CA ALA A 73 -1.31 -1.11 13.75
C ALA A 73 -0.66 0.24 13.40
N PHE A 74 -1.16 0.93 12.38
CA PHE A 74 -0.52 2.16 11.89
C PHE A 74 -0.62 3.32 12.89
N THR A 75 -1.64 3.36 13.75
CA THR A 75 -1.74 4.40 14.81
C THR A 75 -0.55 4.37 15.77
N ARG A 76 0.13 3.22 15.91
CA ARG A 76 1.28 3.03 16.81
C ARG A 76 2.61 2.91 16.08
N ALA A 77 2.62 2.24 14.93
CA ALA A 77 3.83 2.02 14.14
C ALA A 77 4.00 3.02 12.98
N MET A 78 3.08 3.99 12.82
CA MET A 78 3.04 4.97 11.75
C MET A 78 2.95 4.34 10.34
N VAL A 79 3.08 5.18 9.32
CA VAL A 79 3.05 4.86 7.88
C VAL A 79 4.38 5.26 7.22
N GLY A 80 4.49 5.11 5.90
CA GLY A 80 5.74 5.33 5.15
C GLY A 80 5.56 6.21 3.91
N TYR A 81 6.43 5.97 2.90
CA TYR A 81 6.47 6.78 1.69
C TYR A 81 5.24 6.65 0.80
N VAL A 82 4.46 5.57 0.91
CA VAL A 82 3.19 5.48 0.18
C VAL A 82 2.30 6.63 0.61
N HIS A 83 2.09 6.79 1.92
CA HIS A 83 1.28 7.88 2.46
C HIS A 83 1.90 9.26 2.19
N ALA A 84 3.20 9.43 2.40
CA ALA A 84 3.85 10.74 2.18
C ALA A 84 3.67 11.22 0.72
N ILE A 85 3.84 10.33 -0.26
CA ILE A 85 3.64 10.69 -1.67
C ILE A 85 2.15 10.93 -1.95
N SER A 86 1.26 10.06 -1.46
CA SER A 86 -0.18 10.18 -1.65
C SER A 86 -0.78 11.45 -1.05
N HIS A 87 -0.34 11.89 0.13
CA HIS A 87 -0.78 13.14 0.74
C HIS A 87 -0.43 14.35 -0.15
N ASN A 88 0.77 14.35 -0.72
CA ASN A 88 1.22 15.44 -1.59
C ASN A 88 0.50 15.45 -2.95
N LEU A 89 0.24 14.28 -3.54
CA LEU A 89 -0.60 14.17 -4.74
C LEU A 89 -2.06 14.58 -4.47
N GLY A 90 -2.62 14.18 -3.34
CA GLY A 90 -3.94 14.58 -2.89
C GLY A 90 -4.03 16.09 -2.67
N GLY A 91 -3.03 16.68 -2.03
CA GLY A 91 -2.96 18.12 -1.77
C GLY A 91 -2.82 18.98 -3.03
N LEU A 92 -2.04 18.52 -4.03
CA LEU A 92 -1.81 19.29 -5.27
C LEU A 92 -2.91 19.07 -6.32
N TYR A 93 -3.39 17.83 -6.50
CA TYR A 93 -4.29 17.48 -7.61
C TYR A 93 -5.65 16.94 -7.18
N GLY A 94 -5.92 16.81 -5.88
CA GLY A 94 -7.17 16.22 -5.39
C GLY A 94 -7.32 14.74 -5.71
N VAL A 95 -6.21 14.01 -5.89
CA VAL A 95 -6.25 12.56 -6.11
C VAL A 95 -6.89 11.88 -4.89
N PRO A 96 -7.90 11.01 -5.08
CA PRO A 96 -8.48 10.26 -3.96
C PRO A 96 -7.41 9.45 -3.22
N HIS A 97 -7.35 9.59 -1.90
CA HIS A 97 -6.26 9.07 -1.07
C HIS A 97 -5.99 7.57 -1.26
N GLY A 98 -7.02 6.74 -1.09
CA GLY A 98 -6.90 5.29 -1.25
C GLY A 98 -6.53 4.86 -2.67
N LEU A 99 -6.92 5.63 -3.69
CA LEU A 99 -6.49 5.40 -5.07
C LEU A 99 -4.99 5.67 -5.21
N ALA A 100 -4.50 6.82 -4.73
CA ALA A 100 -3.07 7.13 -4.75
C ALA A 100 -2.25 6.05 -4.04
N ASN A 101 -2.68 5.66 -2.83
CA ASN A 101 -2.03 4.60 -2.04
C ASN A 101 -1.96 3.28 -2.83
N ALA A 102 -3.06 2.86 -3.45
CA ALA A 102 -3.09 1.62 -4.24
C ALA A 102 -2.09 1.63 -5.40
N VAL A 103 -2.00 2.74 -6.15
CA VAL A 103 -1.10 2.87 -7.31
C VAL A 103 0.37 2.88 -6.86
N ILE A 104 0.67 3.55 -5.74
CA ILE A 104 2.03 3.79 -5.27
C ILE A 104 2.61 2.59 -4.51
N LEU A 105 1.79 1.88 -3.74
CA LEU A 105 2.21 0.77 -2.88
C LEU A 105 3.20 -0.20 -3.55
N PRO A 106 2.91 -0.81 -4.72
CA PRO A 106 3.85 -1.76 -5.33
C PRO A 106 5.20 -1.13 -5.71
N LEU A 107 5.24 0.16 -6.07
CA LEU A 107 6.48 0.86 -6.43
C LEU A 107 7.37 1.11 -5.20
N ILE A 108 6.75 1.47 -4.07
CA ILE A 108 7.47 1.66 -2.81
C ILE A 108 7.98 0.33 -2.28
N LEU A 109 7.18 -0.73 -2.40
CA LEU A 109 7.62 -2.07 -1.99
C LEU A 109 8.78 -2.58 -2.84
N ASP A 110 8.81 -2.31 -4.16
CA ASP A 110 9.99 -2.63 -4.98
C ASP A 110 11.25 -1.90 -4.50
N PHE A 111 11.11 -0.61 -4.19
CA PHE A 111 12.21 0.25 -3.75
C PHE A 111 12.86 -0.26 -2.46
N CYS A 112 12.06 -0.66 -1.46
CA CYS A 112 12.56 -1.10 -0.16
C CYS A 112 12.59 -2.63 0.01
N ARG A 113 12.27 -3.41 -1.03
CA ARG A 113 12.10 -4.88 -0.94
C ARG A 113 13.26 -5.59 -0.26
N GLN A 114 14.49 -5.20 -0.58
CA GLN A 114 15.69 -5.85 -0.03
C GLN A 114 15.86 -5.56 1.47
N ASP A 115 15.41 -4.38 1.92
CA ASP A 115 15.50 -3.92 3.31
C ASP A 115 14.39 -4.49 4.20
N CYS A 116 13.27 -4.91 3.60
CA CYS A 116 12.13 -5.53 4.30
C CYS A 116 11.75 -6.92 3.77
N GLU A 117 12.71 -7.65 3.18
CA GLU A 117 12.47 -8.91 2.47
C GLU A 117 11.82 -9.97 3.37
N VAL A 118 12.29 -10.07 4.61
CA VAL A 118 11.79 -11.03 5.61
C VAL A 118 10.38 -10.67 6.08
N GLN A 119 10.08 -9.38 6.20
CA GLN A 119 8.77 -8.90 6.61
C GLN A 119 7.75 -9.16 5.50
N LEU A 120 8.09 -8.84 4.25
CA LEU A 120 7.23 -9.12 3.10
C LEU A 120 6.99 -10.62 2.90
N SER A 121 7.99 -11.47 3.15
CA SER A 121 7.81 -12.92 3.06
C SER A 121 6.82 -13.46 4.11
N LYS A 122 6.86 -12.94 5.34
CA LYS A 122 5.87 -13.25 6.38
C LYS A 122 4.47 -12.83 5.98
N LEU A 123 4.30 -11.63 5.44
CA LEU A 123 3.00 -11.16 4.93
C LEU A 123 2.49 -12.02 3.78
N ALA A 124 3.38 -12.51 2.90
CA ALA A 124 3.01 -13.47 1.85
C ALA A 124 2.43 -14.76 2.42
N ILE A 125 3.09 -15.34 3.43
CA ILE A 125 2.64 -16.58 4.08
C ILE A 125 1.31 -16.37 4.80
N VAL A 126 1.20 -15.28 5.58
CA VAL A 126 -0.05 -14.88 6.28
C VAL A 126 -1.20 -14.68 5.30
N GLY A 127 -0.90 -14.10 4.13
CA GLY A 127 -1.82 -13.91 3.02
C GLY A 127 -2.19 -15.18 2.24
N GLY A 128 -1.62 -16.35 2.59
CA GLY A 128 -1.87 -17.60 1.90
C GLY A 128 -1.19 -17.70 0.52
N LEU A 129 -0.17 -16.87 0.25
CA LEU A 129 0.54 -16.83 -1.03
C LEU A 129 1.73 -17.80 -1.10
N GLY A 130 2.06 -18.50 -0.01
CA GLY A 130 3.19 -19.42 -0.01
C GLY A 130 3.39 -20.09 1.34
N ARG A 131 4.51 -20.81 1.47
CA ARG A 131 4.84 -21.63 2.64
C ARG A 131 6.18 -21.23 3.26
N ASN A 132 6.39 -21.60 4.52
CA ASN A 132 7.60 -21.29 5.29
C ASN A 132 8.89 -21.92 4.72
N ASP A 133 8.80 -22.94 3.86
CA ASP A 133 9.94 -23.61 3.24
C ASP A 133 10.44 -22.91 1.97
N GLU A 134 9.75 -21.87 1.50
CA GLU A 134 10.14 -21.08 0.34
C GLU A 134 11.07 -19.92 0.71
N SER A 135 11.89 -19.47 -0.25
CA SER A 135 12.83 -18.37 0.01
C SER A 135 12.12 -17.03 0.27
N ALA A 136 12.66 -16.22 1.18
CA ALA A 136 12.13 -14.88 1.47
C ALA A 136 12.10 -13.98 0.23
N LYS A 137 13.11 -14.09 -0.63
CA LYS A 137 13.14 -13.43 -1.94
C LYS A 137 11.94 -13.80 -2.81
N THR A 138 11.65 -15.09 -2.97
CA THR A 138 10.51 -15.56 -3.78
C THR A 138 9.19 -15.05 -3.21
N LEU A 139 9.01 -15.18 -1.89
CA LEU A 139 7.77 -14.78 -1.22
C LEU A 139 7.55 -13.27 -1.23
N SER A 140 8.61 -12.47 -1.02
CA SER A 140 8.52 -11.01 -1.08
C SER A 140 8.11 -10.52 -2.47
N VAL A 141 8.68 -11.08 -3.54
CA VAL A 141 8.28 -10.76 -4.92
C VAL A 141 6.82 -11.14 -5.16
N ARG A 142 6.41 -12.34 -4.74
CA ARG A 142 5.04 -12.83 -4.90
C ARG A 142 4.01 -11.96 -4.17
N PHE A 143 4.34 -11.44 -2.99
CA PHE A 143 3.47 -10.51 -2.26
C PHE A 143 3.23 -9.22 -3.05
N ILE A 144 4.29 -8.61 -3.59
CA ILE A 144 4.18 -7.39 -4.40
C ILE A 144 3.40 -7.68 -5.70
N ASP A 145 3.65 -8.83 -6.33
CA ASP A 145 2.92 -9.24 -7.53
C ASP A 145 1.42 -9.46 -7.26
N LYS A 146 1.06 -10.00 -6.09
CA LYS A 146 -0.35 -10.12 -5.69
C LYS A 146 -1.01 -8.75 -5.54
N ILE A 147 -0.31 -7.76 -4.96
CA ILE A 147 -0.82 -6.37 -4.89
C ILE A 147 -1.07 -5.81 -6.30
N ARG A 148 -0.14 -6.01 -7.23
CA ARG A 148 -0.33 -5.59 -8.64
C ARG A 148 -1.49 -6.31 -9.31
N GLU A 149 -1.65 -7.61 -9.05
CA GLU A 149 -2.77 -8.42 -9.55
C GLU A 149 -4.11 -7.90 -9.05
N MET A 150 -4.23 -7.67 -7.74
CA MET A 150 -5.42 -7.08 -7.13
C MET A 150 -5.76 -5.72 -7.74
N ASN A 151 -4.76 -4.83 -7.92
CA ASN A 151 -4.98 -3.55 -8.57
C ASN A 151 -5.56 -3.72 -9.98
N ARG A 152 -4.99 -4.62 -10.79
CA ARG A 152 -5.50 -4.90 -12.15
C ARG A 152 -6.93 -5.44 -12.13
N ASN A 153 -7.21 -6.42 -11.27
CA ASN A 153 -8.51 -7.07 -11.17
C ASN A 153 -9.61 -6.11 -10.69
N MET A 154 -9.24 -5.11 -9.88
CA MET A 154 -10.14 -4.07 -9.38
C MET A 154 -10.17 -2.79 -10.24
N GLY A 155 -9.53 -2.81 -11.41
CA GLY A 155 -9.51 -1.66 -12.35
C GLY A 155 -8.80 -0.43 -11.82
N ILE A 156 -7.84 -0.60 -10.90
CA ILE A 156 -7.01 0.50 -10.39
C ILE A 156 -5.97 0.85 -11.47
N PRO A 157 -5.84 2.12 -11.88
CA PRO A 157 -4.90 2.55 -12.90
C PRO A 157 -3.45 2.29 -12.49
N THR A 158 -2.53 2.30 -13.46
CA THR A 158 -1.09 2.13 -13.20
C THR A 158 -0.36 3.45 -12.98
N GLY A 159 -1.07 4.58 -13.03
CA GLY A 159 -0.51 5.92 -12.88
C GLY A 159 -1.57 6.93 -12.48
N ILE A 160 -1.16 8.20 -12.41
CA ILE A 160 -1.98 9.32 -11.96
C ILE A 160 -2.20 10.26 -13.16
N PRO A 161 -3.41 10.29 -13.76
CA PRO A 161 -3.69 11.12 -14.94
C PRO A 161 -3.40 12.62 -14.76
N GLN A 162 -3.54 13.12 -13.54
CA GLN A 162 -3.36 14.53 -13.20
C GLN A 162 -1.89 14.94 -13.08
N LEU A 163 -0.98 13.99 -12.83
CA LEU A 163 0.42 14.26 -12.52
C LEU A 163 1.13 14.90 -13.71
N GLN A 164 1.75 16.05 -13.47
CA GLN A 164 2.57 16.75 -14.47
C GLN A 164 4.06 16.53 -14.19
N ALA A 165 4.84 16.27 -15.24
CA ALA A 165 6.28 16.04 -15.11
C ALA A 165 7.02 17.24 -14.48
N SER A 166 6.54 18.46 -14.71
CA SER A 166 7.11 19.70 -14.13
C SER A 166 6.96 19.79 -12.62
N ASP A 167 5.98 19.11 -12.03
CA ASP A 167 5.70 19.16 -10.59
C ASP A 167 6.46 18.08 -9.80
N ILE A 168 7.06 17.10 -10.48
CA ILE A 168 7.77 15.97 -9.86
C ILE A 168 8.86 16.42 -8.86
N PRO A 169 9.77 17.36 -9.20
CA PRO A 169 10.81 17.78 -8.26
C PRO A 169 10.24 18.41 -6.98
N ARG A 170 9.13 19.15 -7.12
CA ARG A 170 8.43 19.76 -5.98
C ARG A 170 7.75 18.68 -5.13
N LEU A 171 6.98 17.79 -5.75
CA LEU A 171 6.26 16.72 -5.05
C LEU A 171 7.21 15.81 -4.29
N ALA A 172 8.32 15.39 -4.91
CA ALA A 172 9.35 14.60 -4.25
C ALA A 172 9.92 15.32 -3.02
N ARG A 173 10.23 16.62 -3.14
CA ARG A 173 10.78 17.40 -2.03
C ARG A 173 9.79 17.48 -0.87
N GLN A 174 8.51 17.70 -1.15
CA GLN A 174 7.49 17.81 -0.12
C GLN A 174 7.21 16.47 0.56
N ALA A 175 7.12 15.37 -0.21
CA ALA A 175 6.95 14.03 0.35
C ALA A 175 8.13 13.62 1.23
N LEU A 176 9.37 13.94 0.82
CA LEU A 176 10.55 13.67 1.64
C LEU A 176 10.62 14.56 2.89
N ALA A 177 10.19 15.83 2.81
CA ALA A 177 10.12 16.72 3.97
C ALA A 177 9.08 16.27 5.01
N GLU A 178 8.01 15.61 4.56
CA GLU A 178 6.99 15.01 5.41
C GLU A 178 7.49 13.71 6.06
N ALA A 179 8.20 12.87 5.31
CA ALA A 179 8.67 11.58 5.79
C ALA A 179 9.97 11.67 6.62
N HIS A 180 10.88 12.60 6.32
CA HIS A 180 12.19 12.68 6.96
C HIS A 180 12.25 13.67 8.13
N PRO A 181 12.64 13.23 9.35
CA PRO A 181 12.90 11.87 9.83
C PRO A 181 11.69 11.24 10.57
N GLN A 182 10.47 11.75 10.35
CA GLN A 182 9.31 11.45 11.18
C GLN A 182 8.71 10.06 10.93
N TYR A 183 8.88 9.49 9.74
CA TYR A 183 8.26 8.23 9.35
C TYR A 183 9.23 7.07 9.51
N PRO A 184 8.81 5.93 10.10
CA PRO A 184 9.70 4.80 10.38
C PRO A 184 9.85 3.90 9.16
N VAL A 185 10.39 4.42 8.06
CA VAL A 185 10.60 3.66 6.83
C VAL A 185 11.78 2.67 6.93
N PRO A 186 11.71 1.48 6.29
CA PRO A 186 12.81 0.51 6.31
C PRO A 186 14.08 1.01 5.60
N ARG A 187 13.92 1.89 4.61
CA ARG A 187 15.01 2.49 3.84
C ARG A 187 14.70 3.95 3.57
N LEU A 188 15.63 4.85 3.88
CA LEU A 188 15.50 6.27 3.54
C LEU A 188 15.67 6.49 2.03
N MET A 189 14.84 7.36 1.48
CA MET A 189 14.77 7.67 0.05
C MET A 189 15.39 9.04 -0.24
N LYS A 190 16.28 9.11 -1.24
CA LYS A 190 16.84 10.36 -1.73
C LYS A 190 15.88 11.04 -2.70
N GLN A 191 16.07 12.34 -2.91
CA GLN A 191 15.29 13.14 -3.86
C GLN A 191 15.17 12.46 -5.23
N ALA A 192 16.29 12.08 -5.85
CA ALA A 192 16.30 11.44 -7.16
C ALA A 192 15.52 10.11 -7.18
N GLU A 193 15.60 9.30 -6.12
CA GLU A 193 14.87 8.03 -6.04
C GLU A 193 13.34 8.27 -5.94
N CYS A 194 12.93 9.33 -5.22
CA CYS A 194 11.53 9.73 -5.15
C CYS A 194 11.01 10.27 -6.48
N GLU A 195 11.83 11.08 -7.17
CA GLU A 195 11.52 11.58 -8.52
C GLU A 195 11.38 10.43 -9.52
N ASP A 196 12.24 9.41 -9.46
CA ASP A 196 12.15 8.21 -10.32
C ASP A 196 10.86 7.41 -10.08
N ILE A 197 10.41 7.33 -8.82
CA ILE A 197 9.12 6.70 -8.48
C ILE A 197 7.95 7.51 -9.03
N LEU A 198 7.97 8.84 -8.85
CA LEU A 198 6.93 9.72 -9.39
C LEU A 198 6.88 9.69 -10.92
N GLN A 199 8.02 9.60 -11.60
CA GLN A 199 8.07 9.46 -13.06
C GLN A 199 7.33 8.20 -13.54
N LYS A 200 7.40 7.09 -12.79
CA LYS A 200 6.66 5.86 -13.11
C LYS A 200 5.14 6.00 -12.96
N LEU A 201 4.67 7.04 -12.27
CA LEU A 201 3.24 7.34 -12.12
C LEU A 201 2.68 8.19 -13.27
N LEU A 202 3.53 8.74 -14.14
CA LEU A 202 3.06 9.47 -15.32
C LEU A 202 2.32 8.52 -16.27
N ILE A 203 1.11 8.89 -16.66
CA ILE A 203 0.42 8.23 -17.76
C ILE A 203 0.86 8.92 -19.04
N ILE A 204 1.85 8.33 -19.71
CA ILE A 204 2.22 8.76 -21.05
C ILE A 204 1.11 8.24 -21.97
N GLY A 205 0.37 9.16 -22.61
CA GLY A 205 -0.62 8.79 -23.60
C GLY A 205 0.01 7.95 -24.72
N PRO A 206 -0.80 7.13 -25.43
CA PRO A 206 -0.33 6.42 -26.61
C PRO A 206 0.23 7.36 -27.69
#